data_AF-C0ZS79-F1
#
_entry.id   AF-C0ZS79-F1
#
_cell.length_a   1.000
_cell.length_b   1.000
_cell.length_c   1.000
_cell.angle_alpha   90.00
_cell.angle_beta   90.00
_cell.angle_gamma   90.00
#
_symmetry.space_group_name_H-M   'P 1'
#
loop_
_entity.id
_entity.type
_entity.pdbx_description
1 polymer ?
#
loop_
_entity_poly.entity_id
_entity_poly.type
_entity_poly.pdbx_seq_one_letter_code
_entity_poly.pdbx_strand_id
1 'polypeptide(L)'
;MAGQGGSLTSRTGRKLSERVSRRSMISRIGKWTMGVSGVALISTLPVTRSAFAQEPEVPAPAPGPEPLVPVYDGKDPAECEYWRWCNMDGTSCAACNGGGVTTCAPGSKPGAEFWVGCCTNPDTGKTYLIAYYDCCGAPSCSNAFCGEPDMQAVMYNPVSGSYDQEIIWCVSDESQAYTCTMAPIIGEDCQTRPAERPKVGAGS
;
A
#
# COMPACT_ATOMS: atom_id res chain seq x y z
N MET A 1 -56.91 -32.99 16.20
CA MET A 1 -56.40 -33.17 14.83
C MET A 1 -54.89 -33.07 14.88
N ALA A 2 -54.21 -34.08 14.31
CA ALA A 2 -52.84 -34.47 14.58
C ALA A 2 -51.76 -33.54 13.97
N GLY A 3 -50.62 -33.43 14.67
CA GLY A 3 -49.36 -32.86 14.17
C GLY A 3 -48.23 -33.85 14.44
N GLN A 4 -47.99 -34.69 13.46
CA GLN A 4 -47.21 -35.92 13.45
C GLN A 4 -45.76 -35.75 13.90
N GLY A 5 -45.28 -36.68 14.74
CA GLY A 5 -43.91 -36.71 15.23
C GLY A 5 -42.87 -36.77 14.11
N GLY A 6 -41.82 -35.94 14.26
CA GLY A 6 -40.64 -36.02 13.41
C GLY A 6 -40.04 -37.43 13.44
N SER A 7 -39.95 -38.03 12.25
CA SER A 7 -39.41 -39.36 11.98
C SER A 7 -38.06 -39.60 12.67
N LEU A 8 -37.78 -40.85 13.05
CA LEU A 8 -36.49 -41.29 13.59
C LEU A 8 -35.31 -40.88 12.70
N THR A 9 -35.52 -40.79 11.39
CA THR A 9 -34.53 -40.30 10.39
C THR A 9 -34.19 -38.82 10.53
N SER A 10 -35.11 -37.95 10.97
CA SER A 10 -34.81 -36.51 11.13
C SER A 10 -34.02 -36.22 12.41
N ARG A 11 -34.19 -37.05 13.45
CA ARG A 11 -33.40 -36.96 14.69
C ARG A 11 -31.98 -37.50 14.53
N THR A 12 -31.78 -38.52 13.69
CA THR A 12 -30.44 -39.04 13.35
C THR A 12 -29.68 -38.10 12.42
N GLY A 13 -30.37 -37.44 11.47
CA GLY A 13 -29.74 -36.43 10.59
C GLY A 13 -29.16 -35.23 11.35
N ARG A 14 -29.87 -34.70 12.36
CA ARG A 14 -29.37 -33.58 13.18
C ARG A 14 -28.15 -33.96 14.04
N LYS A 15 -28.11 -35.19 14.60
CA LYS A 15 -26.95 -35.66 15.38
C LYS A 15 -25.71 -35.97 14.54
N LEU A 16 -25.87 -36.29 13.25
CA LEU A 16 -24.74 -36.50 12.34
C LEU A 16 -24.11 -35.16 11.92
N SER A 17 -24.94 -34.12 11.73
CA SER A 17 -24.50 -32.76 11.39
C SER A 17 -23.70 -32.10 12.53
N GLU A 18 -24.05 -32.36 13.80
CA GLU A 18 -23.32 -31.82 14.96
C GLU A 18 -21.96 -32.50 15.21
N ARG A 19 -21.74 -33.72 14.69
CA ARG A 19 -20.47 -34.46 14.88
C ARG A 19 -19.48 -34.31 13.74
N VAL A 20 -19.90 -33.81 12.58
CA VAL A 20 -18.99 -33.60 11.43
C VAL A 20 -18.51 -32.15 11.43
N SER A 21 -17.55 -31.87 12.30
CA SER A 21 -16.81 -30.62 12.29
C SER A 21 -15.93 -30.54 11.04
N ARG A 22 -16.28 -29.62 10.12
CA ARG A 22 -15.55 -29.33 8.88
C ARG A 22 -14.09 -28.90 9.11
N ARG A 23 -13.66 -28.66 10.35
CA ARG A 23 -12.29 -28.28 10.72
C ARG A 23 -11.35 -29.47 10.97
N SER A 24 -11.84 -30.71 11.06
CA SER A 24 -11.01 -31.87 11.46
C SER A 24 -10.54 -32.77 10.29
N MET A 25 -11.08 -32.61 9.08
CA MET A 25 -10.70 -33.47 7.95
C MET A 25 -9.49 -32.94 7.15
N ILE A 26 -9.27 -31.62 7.10
CA ILE A 26 -8.15 -31.04 6.34
C ILE A 26 -6.81 -31.28 7.07
N SER A 27 -6.80 -31.41 8.40
CA SER A 27 -5.58 -31.67 9.17
C SER A 27 -5.05 -33.11 9.08
N ARG A 28 -5.86 -34.06 8.56
CA ARG A 28 -5.47 -35.47 8.43
C ARG A 28 -4.92 -35.84 7.04
N ILE A 29 -5.12 -35.01 6.02
CA ILE A 29 -4.55 -35.23 4.68
C ILE A 29 -3.12 -34.69 4.59
N GLY A 30 -2.78 -33.64 5.37
CA GLY A 30 -1.42 -33.07 5.40
C GLY A 30 -0.35 -33.93 6.10
N LYS A 31 -0.71 -35.05 6.74
CA LYS A 31 0.23 -35.89 7.51
C LYS A 31 0.69 -37.17 6.78
N TRP A 32 0.22 -37.42 5.55
CA TRP A 32 0.61 -38.62 4.77
C TRP A 32 1.45 -38.33 3.53
N THR A 33 1.78 -37.07 3.24
CA THR A 33 2.68 -36.69 2.13
C THR A 33 4.10 -36.36 2.58
N MET A 34 4.39 -36.49 3.89
CA MET A 34 5.70 -36.19 4.49
C MET A 34 6.48 -37.45 4.92
N GLY A 35 6.18 -38.58 4.29
CA GLY A 35 6.94 -39.81 4.46
C GLY A 35 6.98 -40.54 3.13
N VAL A 36 8.16 -40.94 2.68
CA VAL A 36 8.43 -41.65 1.42
C VAL A 36 8.63 -40.74 0.20
N SER A 37 9.65 -39.89 0.27
CA SER A 37 10.49 -39.44 -0.86
C SER A 37 11.73 -38.82 -0.20
N GLY A 38 12.77 -39.59 0.11
CA GLY A 38 13.78 -39.88 -0.89
C GLY A 38 14.91 -38.89 -0.70
N VAL A 39 16.02 -39.35 -0.12
CA VAL A 39 17.30 -38.64 -0.06
C VAL A 39 17.64 -38.16 -1.48
N ALA A 40 17.56 -36.86 -1.71
CA ALA A 40 18.09 -36.22 -2.90
C ALA A 40 19.10 -35.17 -2.44
N LEU A 41 20.36 -35.54 -2.68
CA LEU A 41 21.60 -34.83 -2.50
C LEU A 41 21.45 -33.31 -2.61
N ILE A 42 21.82 -32.61 -1.55
CA ILE A 42 22.13 -31.18 -1.59
C ILE A 42 23.30 -31.06 -2.56
N SER A 43 22.99 -30.70 -3.81
CA SER A 43 23.97 -30.25 -4.78
C SER A 43 24.57 -28.96 -4.24
N THR A 44 25.65 -29.09 -3.47
CA THR A 44 26.54 -27.98 -3.16
C THR A 44 27.10 -27.51 -4.48
N LEU A 45 26.46 -26.52 -5.09
CA LEU A 45 27.08 -25.77 -6.17
C LEU A 45 28.41 -25.23 -5.61
N PRO A 46 29.56 -25.55 -6.23
CA PRO A 46 30.81 -24.92 -5.85
C PRO A 46 30.65 -23.45 -6.20
N VAL A 47 30.48 -22.60 -5.20
CA VAL A 47 30.69 -21.17 -5.37
C VAL A 47 32.19 -21.01 -5.58
N THR A 48 32.62 -21.09 -6.83
CA THR A 48 33.88 -20.52 -7.24
C THR A 48 33.76 -19.03 -6.99
N ARG A 49 34.39 -18.54 -5.91
CA ARG A 49 34.84 -17.16 -5.85
C ARG A 49 35.78 -16.97 -7.04
N SER A 50 35.24 -16.48 -8.14
CA SER A 50 36.04 -15.82 -9.15
C SER A 50 36.67 -14.62 -8.44
N ALA A 51 37.95 -14.75 -8.09
CA ALA A 51 38.79 -13.60 -7.86
C ALA A 51 38.80 -12.81 -9.18
N PHE A 52 37.89 -11.86 -9.31
CA PHE A 52 38.06 -10.81 -10.28
C PHE A 52 39.34 -10.08 -9.88
N ALA A 53 40.32 -10.15 -10.77
CA ALA A 53 41.59 -9.49 -10.63
C ALA A 53 41.34 -8.02 -10.27
N GLN A 54 41.94 -7.63 -9.16
CA GLN A 54 41.99 -6.28 -8.65
C GLN A 54 42.68 -5.41 -9.70
N GLU A 55 41.90 -4.68 -10.47
CA GLU A 55 42.38 -3.43 -11.08
C GLU A 55 42.69 -2.49 -9.91
N PRO A 56 43.76 -1.67 -9.94
CA PRO A 56 44.14 -0.86 -8.80
C PRO A 56 43.06 0.19 -8.51
N GLU A 57 42.17 -0.13 -7.57
CA GLU A 57 41.22 0.81 -7.00
C GLU A 57 42.01 1.93 -6.32
N VAL A 58 41.82 3.13 -6.85
CA VAL A 58 42.02 4.39 -6.13
C VAL A 58 41.34 4.23 -4.76
N PRO A 59 42.02 4.50 -3.63
CA PRO A 59 41.47 4.18 -2.32
C PRO A 59 40.14 4.90 -2.12
N ALA A 60 39.06 4.10 -2.04
CA ALA A 60 37.76 4.58 -1.66
C ALA A 60 37.85 5.20 -0.26
N PRO A 61 37.23 6.35 -0.01
CA PRO A 61 37.17 6.93 1.33
C PRO A 61 36.51 5.93 2.27
N ALA A 62 37.03 5.87 3.51
CA ALA A 62 36.55 4.95 4.53
C ALA A 62 35.02 5.02 4.67
N PRO A 63 34.31 3.88 4.85
CA PRO A 63 32.87 3.88 5.02
C PRO A 63 32.55 4.68 6.29
N GLY A 64 31.91 5.82 6.09
CA GLY A 64 31.27 6.55 7.19
C GLY A 64 30.14 5.70 7.79
N PRO A 65 29.66 6.05 8.99
CA PRO A 65 28.48 5.39 9.54
C PRO A 65 27.33 5.53 8.55
N GLU A 66 26.81 4.40 8.05
CA GLU A 66 25.57 4.41 7.28
C GLU A 66 24.48 5.04 8.17
N PRO A 67 23.76 6.06 7.67
CA PRO A 67 22.76 6.71 8.48
C PRO A 67 21.68 5.69 8.86
N LEU A 68 21.41 5.60 10.17
CA LEU A 68 20.41 4.68 10.74
C LEU A 68 18.98 4.97 10.26
N VAL A 69 18.79 6.09 9.56
CA VAL A 69 17.56 6.52 8.91
C VAL A 69 17.90 6.81 7.45
N PRO A 70 17.20 6.22 6.46
CA PRO A 70 17.41 6.55 5.06
C PRO A 70 17.27 8.06 4.83
N VAL A 71 18.20 8.65 4.09
CA VAL A 71 18.12 10.05 3.68
C VAL A 71 17.36 10.09 2.36
N TYR A 72 16.16 10.65 2.37
CA TYR A 72 15.37 10.87 1.17
C TYR A 72 15.58 12.29 0.64
N ASP A 73 15.71 12.43 -0.67
CA ASP A 73 15.86 13.73 -1.33
C ASP A 73 14.50 14.37 -1.71
N GLY A 74 13.40 13.65 -1.46
CA GLY A 74 12.03 14.07 -1.76
C GLY A 74 11.69 14.13 -3.25
N LYS A 75 12.44 13.40 -4.10
CA LYS A 75 12.29 13.44 -5.57
C LYS A 75 11.68 12.18 -6.17
N ASP A 76 11.78 11.04 -5.50
CA ASP A 76 11.21 9.79 -6.00
C ASP A 76 9.71 9.69 -5.66
N PRO A 77 8.80 9.78 -6.65
CA PRO A 77 7.37 9.70 -6.39
C PRO A 77 6.88 8.33 -5.89
N ALA A 78 7.69 7.27 -5.98
CA ALA A 78 7.38 5.98 -5.38
C ALA A 78 7.58 5.96 -3.85
N GLU A 79 8.30 6.93 -3.30
CA GLU A 79 8.59 7.07 -1.86
C GLU A 79 7.68 8.11 -1.20
N CYS A 80 7.44 7.96 0.10
CA CYS A 80 6.50 8.80 0.86
C CYS A 80 6.98 10.23 1.12
N GLU A 81 8.28 10.45 0.98
CA GLU A 81 8.97 11.72 1.19
C GLU A 81 8.90 12.62 -0.04
N TYR A 82 8.37 12.13 -1.16
CA TYR A 82 8.15 12.96 -2.32
C TYR A 82 7.23 14.13 -2.00
N TRP A 83 7.65 15.33 -2.40
CA TRP A 83 7.08 16.58 -1.89
C TRP A 83 5.59 16.75 -2.15
N ARG A 84 5.03 16.10 -3.18
CA ARG A 84 3.58 16.15 -3.46
C ARG A 84 2.74 15.23 -2.57
N TRP A 85 3.35 14.41 -1.72
CA TRP A 85 2.66 13.55 -0.75
C TRP A 85 2.49 14.24 0.61
N CYS A 86 2.62 15.58 0.67
CA CYS A 86 2.57 16.33 1.91
C CYS A 86 1.23 16.21 2.69
N ASN A 87 0.16 15.78 2.02
CA ASN A 87 -1.15 15.51 2.62
C ASN A 87 -1.69 14.13 2.22
N MET A 88 -0.81 13.16 1.98
CA MET A 88 -1.17 11.82 1.50
C MET A 88 -1.65 10.92 2.66
N ASP A 89 -2.63 10.07 2.36
CA ASP A 89 -3.02 8.93 3.20
C ASP A 89 -3.40 7.77 2.27
N GLY A 90 -2.49 6.83 2.06
CA GLY A 90 -2.67 5.75 1.09
C GLY A 90 -1.38 5.28 0.43
N THR A 91 -1.52 4.47 -0.62
CA THR A 91 -0.42 3.96 -1.45
C THR A 91 -0.17 4.85 -2.66
N SER A 92 1.06 5.28 -2.90
CA SER A 92 1.41 6.05 -4.11
C SER A 92 1.14 5.23 -5.37
N CYS A 93 0.34 5.77 -6.30
CA CYS A 93 0.17 5.14 -7.62
C CYS A 93 1.50 5.09 -8.40
N ALA A 94 2.47 5.96 -8.11
CA ALA A 94 3.79 5.91 -8.75
C ALA A 94 4.64 4.72 -8.27
N ALA A 95 4.32 4.13 -7.12
CA ALA A 95 4.92 2.87 -6.67
C ALA A 95 4.30 1.63 -7.37
N CYS A 96 3.25 1.82 -8.17
CA CYS A 96 2.58 0.74 -8.88
C CYS A 96 3.07 0.61 -10.33
N ASN A 97 3.22 -0.62 -10.79
CA ASN A 97 3.57 -0.89 -12.19
C ASN A 97 2.50 -0.31 -13.14
N GLY A 98 2.89 0.67 -13.95
CA GLY A 98 2.00 1.37 -14.89
C GLY A 98 1.13 2.47 -14.28
N GLY A 99 1.28 2.75 -12.98
CA GLY A 99 0.74 3.96 -12.35
C GLY A 99 1.76 5.10 -12.35
N GLY A 100 1.36 6.26 -11.87
CA GLY A 100 2.21 7.44 -11.79
C GLY A 100 1.63 8.53 -10.89
N VAL A 101 2.34 9.65 -10.79
CA VAL A 101 1.92 10.81 -9.98
C VAL A 101 0.56 11.35 -10.44
N THR A 102 0.20 11.21 -11.70
CA THR A 102 -1.07 11.72 -12.27
C THR A 102 -1.78 10.68 -13.11
N THR A 103 -1.56 9.39 -12.83
CA THR A 103 -2.11 8.30 -13.64
C THR A 103 -2.38 7.08 -12.76
N CYS A 104 -3.59 6.55 -12.85
CA CYS A 104 -3.96 5.33 -12.13
C CYS A 104 -3.24 4.11 -12.66
N ALA A 105 -2.98 3.14 -11.77
CA ALA A 105 -2.48 1.85 -12.17
C ALA A 105 -3.47 1.11 -13.09
N PRO A 106 -2.99 0.19 -13.95
CA PRO A 106 -3.87 -0.56 -14.84
C PRO A 106 -4.99 -1.30 -14.08
N GLY A 107 -6.22 -1.18 -14.57
CA GLY A 107 -7.40 -1.83 -13.99
C GLY A 107 -8.15 -1.00 -12.96
N SER A 108 -7.59 0.12 -12.48
CA SER A 108 -8.31 1.10 -11.67
C SER A 108 -8.62 2.37 -12.46
N LYS A 109 -9.50 3.21 -11.90
CA LYS A 109 -9.91 4.50 -12.49
C LYS A 109 -9.90 5.59 -11.41
N PRO A 110 -9.64 6.87 -11.75
CA PRO A 110 -9.76 7.95 -10.80
C PRO A 110 -11.17 7.99 -10.20
N GLY A 111 -11.26 8.16 -8.89
CA GLY A 111 -12.51 8.42 -8.20
C GLY A 111 -13.10 9.77 -8.59
N ALA A 112 -14.40 9.92 -8.37
CA ALA A 112 -15.12 11.15 -8.74
C ALA A 112 -14.78 12.32 -7.81
N GLU A 113 -14.49 12.05 -6.54
CA GLU A 113 -14.13 13.03 -5.52
C GLU A 113 -12.65 12.95 -5.13
N PHE A 114 -12.18 13.95 -4.40
CA PHE A 114 -10.79 14.08 -3.98
C PHE A 114 -10.66 14.97 -2.75
N TRP A 115 -9.56 14.79 -2.03
CA TRP A 115 -9.08 15.73 -1.03
C TRP A 115 -7.88 16.52 -1.58
N VAL A 116 -7.49 17.56 -0.86
CA VAL A 116 -6.43 18.45 -1.29
C VAL A 116 -5.39 18.68 -0.21
N GLY A 117 -4.18 19.04 -0.64
CA GLY A 117 -3.10 19.49 0.22
C GLY A 117 -2.35 20.64 -0.45
N CYS A 118 -1.76 21.51 0.36
CA CYS A 118 -0.90 22.57 -0.13
C CYS A 118 0.55 22.19 0.15
N CYS A 119 1.28 21.80 -0.89
CA CYS A 119 2.63 21.27 -0.78
C CYS A 119 3.67 22.27 -1.28
N THR A 120 4.80 22.36 -0.58
CA THR A 120 5.92 23.22 -0.99
C THR A 120 6.89 22.40 -1.84
N ASN A 121 7.20 22.87 -3.04
CA ASN A 121 8.24 22.28 -3.87
C ASN A 121 9.62 22.69 -3.33
N PRO A 122 10.47 21.75 -2.88
CA PRO A 122 11.75 22.07 -2.25
C PRO A 122 12.77 22.72 -3.22
N ASP A 123 12.66 22.46 -4.52
CA ASP A 123 13.60 23.02 -5.51
C ASP A 123 13.29 24.49 -5.82
N THR A 124 12.02 24.92 -5.71
CA THR A 124 11.59 26.28 -6.09
C THR A 124 11.10 27.13 -4.92
N GLY A 125 10.80 26.51 -3.77
CA GLY A 125 10.15 27.16 -2.63
C GLY A 125 8.69 27.58 -2.88
N LYS A 126 8.13 27.29 -4.06
CA LYS A 126 6.74 27.63 -4.40
C LYS A 126 5.76 26.61 -3.83
N THR A 127 4.56 27.05 -3.53
CA THR A 127 3.47 26.20 -3.04
C THR A 127 2.51 25.81 -4.16
N TYR A 128 2.01 24.58 -4.11
CA TYR A 128 1.12 24.01 -5.10
C TYR A 128 -0.06 23.32 -4.43
N LEU A 129 -1.26 23.58 -4.97
CA LEU A 129 -2.46 22.87 -4.56
C LEU A 129 -2.48 21.52 -5.28
N ILE A 130 -2.37 20.46 -4.51
CA ILE A 130 -2.39 19.08 -4.97
C ILE A 130 -3.79 18.51 -4.72
N ALA A 131 -4.38 17.89 -5.72
CA ALA A 131 -5.59 17.09 -5.57
C ALA A 131 -5.19 15.62 -5.49
N TYR A 132 -5.62 14.95 -4.42
CA TYR A 132 -5.39 13.54 -4.20
C TYR A 132 -6.63 12.77 -4.63
N TYR A 133 -6.50 12.07 -5.74
CA TYR A 133 -7.55 11.19 -6.24
C TYR A 133 -7.18 9.76 -5.90
N ASP A 134 -8.10 9.07 -5.25
CA ASP A 134 -8.01 7.62 -5.16
C ASP A 134 -8.30 7.01 -6.52
N CYS A 135 -7.53 6.00 -6.87
CA CYS A 135 -7.78 5.13 -7.99
C CYS A 135 -8.53 3.91 -7.47
N CYS A 136 -9.67 3.63 -8.09
CA CYS A 136 -10.69 2.73 -7.58
C CYS A 136 -10.95 1.56 -8.54
N GLY A 137 -11.36 0.41 -8.00
CA GLY A 137 -11.88 -0.73 -8.76
C GLY A 137 -10.91 -1.89 -9.01
N ALA A 138 -9.63 -1.75 -8.64
CA ALA A 138 -8.66 -2.84 -8.66
C ALA A 138 -8.11 -3.14 -7.25
N PRO A 139 -7.53 -4.32 -7.00
CA PRO A 139 -6.80 -4.60 -5.77
C PRO A 139 -5.60 -3.65 -5.60
N SER A 140 -5.16 -3.44 -4.34
CA SER A 140 -3.94 -2.70 -4.07
C SER A 140 -2.74 -3.25 -4.85
N CYS A 141 -1.93 -2.33 -5.38
CA CYS A 141 -0.84 -2.63 -6.32
C CYS A 141 0.57 -2.50 -5.72
N SER A 142 0.70 -1.97 -4.50
CA SER A 142 1.97 -1.80 -3.78
C SER A 142 1.73 -1.83 -2.27
N ASN A 143 2.81 -2.05 -1.51
CA ASN A 143 2.82 -1.94 -0.05
C ASN A 143 3.43 -0.61 0.44
N ALA A 144 3.77 0.30 -0.47
CA ALA A 144 4.33 1.62 -0.17
C ALA A 144 3.23 2.56 0.36
N PHE A 145 2.80 2.32 1.59
CA PHE A 145 1.79 3.12 2.25
C PHE A 145 2.42 4.37 2.89
N CYS A 146 1.87 5.52 2.54
CA CYS A 146 2.22 6.84 3.04
C CYS A 146 1.03 7.35 3.82
N GLY A 147 1.18 7.47 5.13
CA GLY A 147 0.15 8.01 6.01
C GLY A 147 0.66 9.23 6.75
N GLU A 148 -0.30 9.95 7.35
CA GLU A 148 -0.10 11.11 8.23
C GLU A 148 0.47 12.34 7.50
N PRO A 149 -0.34 13.39 7.30
CA PRO A 149 0.05 14.54 6.53
C PRO A 149 1.07 15.43 7.24
N ASP A 150 1.96 16.05 6.47
CA ASP A 150 2.87 17.10 6.91
C ASP A 150 2.19 18.48 6.90
N MET A 151 1.42 18.76 5.83
CA MET A 151 0.82 20.07 5.59
C MET A 151 -0.57 19.93 4.95
N GLN A 152 -1.50 20.75 5.38
CA GLN A 152 -2.83 20.88 4.79
C GLN A 152 -2.97 22.23 4.08
N ALA A 153 -3.89 22.32 3.11
CA ALA A 153 -4.28 23.60 2.55
C ALA A 153 -5.09 24.41 3.57
N VAL A 154 -4.88 25.73 3.65
CA VAL A 154 -5.77 26.62 4.39
C VAL A 154 -7.09 26.76 3.63
N MET A 155 -8.21 26.56 4.33
CA MET A 155 -9.54 26.81 3.77
C MET A 155 -9.74 28.30 3.52
N TYR A 156 -9.60 28.74 2.27
CA TYR A 156 -10.28 29.95 1.80
C TYR A 156 -11.21 29.59 0.65
N ASN A 157 -12.47 29.98 0.82
CA ASN A 157 -13.54 29.72 -0.11
C ASN A 157 -13.22 30.31 -1.51
N PRO A 158 -13.30 29.55 -2.62
CA PRO A 158 -13.49 28.09 -2.72
C PRO A 158 -12.23 27.37 -3.21
N VAL A 159 -11.57 26.62 -2.33
CA VAL A 159 -10.73 25.49 -2.76
C VAL A 159 -11.66 24.34 -3.12
N SER A 160 -11.57 23.81 -4.34
CA SER A 160 -12.28 22.59 -4.74
C SER A 160 -11.69 21.38 -4.02
N GLY A 161 -12.50 20.56 -3.37
CA GLY A 161 -12.10 19.32 -2.69
C GLY A 161 -12.19 19.37 -1.16
N SER A 162 -12.02 18.21 -0.52
CA SER A 162 -12.01 18.06 0.94
C SER A 162 -10.60 18.22 1.53
N TYR A 163 -10.47 18.34 2.85
CA TYR A 163 -9.19 18.20 3.57
C TYR A 163 -9.07 16.85 4.30
N ASP A 164 -10.14 16.06 4.30
CA ASP A 164 -10.19 14.79 5.03
C ASP A 164 -9.54 13.68 4.20
N GLN A 165 -8.30 13.35 4.55
CA GLN A 165 -7.53 12.29 3.91
C GLN A 165 -7.93 10.87 4.38
N GLU A 166 -8.69 10.73 5.48
CA GLU A 166 -9.04 9.40 6.01
C GLU A 166 -10.19 8.73 5.24
N ILE A 167 -10.95 9.53 4.48
CA ILE A 167 -12.03 9.02 3.64
C ILE A 167 -11.40 8.29 2.44
N ILE A 168 -11.88 7.09 2.15
CA ILE A 168 -11.62 6.47 0.85
C ILE A 168 -12.47 7.21 -0.19
N TRP A 169 -11.82 8.00 -1.04
CA TRP A 169 -12.45 8.89 -2.03
C TRP A 169 -12.93 8.17 -3.29
N CYS A 170 -13.24 6.87 -3.13
CA CYS A 170 -14.01 6.05 -4.06
C CYS A 170 -15.49 5.95 -3.66
N VAL A 171 -15.94 6.73 -2.67
CA VAL A 171 -17.22 6.55 -1.95
C VAL A 171 -18.45 6.64 -2.85
N SER A 172 -18.40 7.44 -3.90
CA SER A 172 -19.51 7.62 -4.85
C SER A 172 -19.37 6.79 -6.13
N ASP A 173 -18.24 6.09 -6.30
CA ASP A 173 -17.92 5.36 -7.53
C ASP A 173 -18.60 3.98 -7.59
N GLU A 174 -18.61 3.40 -8.81
CA GLU A 174 -19.16 2.06 -9.05
C GLU A 174 -18.49 0.99 -8.18
N SER A 175 -17.19 1.15 -7.90
CA SER A 175 -16.44 0.30 -6.99
C SER A 175 -15.73 1.15 -5.95
N GLN A 176 -16.00 0.87 -4.68
CA GLN A 176 -15.35 1.50 -3.53
C GLN A 176 -14.02 0.82 -3.17
N ALA A 177 -13.53 -0.10 -4.01
CA ALA A 177 -12.27 -0.80 -3.77
C ALA A 177 -11.08 0.12 -4.05
N TYR A 178 -10.37 0.53 -3.00
CA TYR A 178 -9.16 1.32 -3.08
C TYR A 178 -8.00 0.56 -3.74
N THR A 179 -7.31 1.20 -4.69
CA THR A 179 -6.10 0.67 -5.36
C THR A 179 -4.83 1.41 -4.96
N CYS A 180 -4.80 2.72 -5.18
CA CYS A 180 -3.68 3.63 -4.92
C CYS A 180 -4.19 5.08 -5.03
N THR A 181 -3.36 6.09 -4.74
CA THR A 181 -3.71 7.51 -4.85
C THR A 181 -2.72 8.25 -5.76
N MET A 182 -3.23 9.16 -6.59
CA MET A 182 -2.44 10.05 -7.46
C MET A 182 -2.51 11.51 -6.97
N ALA A 183 -1.54 12.34 -7.35
CA ALA A 183 -1.36 13.74 -6.94
C ALA A 183 -1.12 14.72 -8.12
N PRO A 184 -2.13 14.96 -8.99
CA PRO A 184 -2.11 16.09 -9.91
C PRO A 184 -2.05 17.46 -9.20
N ILE A 185 -1.29 18.38 -9.80
CA ILE A 185 -1.32 19.80 -9.44
C ILE A 185 -2.58 20.41 -10.05
N ILE A 186 -3.39 21.09 -9.24
CA ILE A 186 -4.62 21.78 -9.67
C ILE A 186 -4.59 23.29 -9.40
N GLY A 187 -3.51 23.79 -8.78
CA GLY A 187 -3.30 25.21 -8.54
C GLY A 187 -1.90 25.54 -8.01
N GLU A 188 -1.57 26.82 -7.98
CA GLU A 188 -0.29 27.36 -7.48
C GLU A 188 -0.57 28.42 -6.39
N ASP A 189 0.47 28.80 -5.65
CA ASP A 189 0.45 29.85 -4.62
C ASP A 189 -0.61 29.62 -3.52
N CYS A 190 -0.88 28.36 -3.19
CA CYS A 190 -1.77 28.00 -2.10
C CYS A 190 -1.15 28.34 -0.74
N GLN A 191 -2.01 28.50 0.27
CA GLN A 191 -1.58 28.75 1.64
C GLN A 191 -1.39 27.43 2.40
N THR A 192 -0.21 27.25 2.98
CA THR A 192 0.15 26.06 3.75
C THR A 192 -0.25 26.21 5.22
N ARG A 193 -0.85 25.19 5.80
CA ARG A 193 -1.08 25.05 7.26
C ARG A 193 -0.41 23.77 7.74
N PRO A 194 0.30 23.76 8.87
CA PRO A 194 0.73 22.51 9.50
C PRO A 194 -0.47 21.59 9.73
N ALA A 195 -0.30 20.29 9.49
CA ALA A 195 -1.31 19.32 9.85
C ALA A 195 -1.53 19.30 11.39
N GLU A 196 -2.75 18.98 11.81
CA GLU A 196 -3.07 18.81 13.24
C GLU A 196 -2.42 17.55 13.83
N ARG A 197 -2.16 16.55 12.99
CA ARG A 197 -1.46 15.32 13.35
C ARG A 197 -0.03 15.38 12.81
N PRO A 198 1.00 15.17 13.64
CA PRO A 198 2.39 15.11 13.18
C PRO A 198 2.65 13.82 12.40
N LYS A 199 3.48 13.89 11.36
CA LYS A 199 3.99 12.73 10.62
C LYS A 199 4.63 11.73 11.59
N VAL A 200 3.99 10.57 11.77
CA VAL A 200 4.64 9.43 12.45
C VAL A 200 5.40 8.69 11.36
N GLY A 201 6.73 8.60 11.51
CA GLY A 201 7.65 8.20 10.45
C GLY A 201 7.14 7.07 9.56
N ALA A 202 6.92 7.39 8.28
CA ALA A 202 6.86 6.40 7.23
C ALA A 202 8.21 5.65 7.24
N GLY A 203 8.20 4.43 7.74
CA GLY A 203 9.41 3.67 7.98
C GLY A 203 9.07 2.32 8.57
N SER A 204 9.01 1.33 7.67
CA SER A 204 8.80 -0.13 7.85
C SER A 204 7.41 -0.64 8.19
#